data_AF-B7RTW9-F1
#
_entry.id   AF-B7RTW9-F1
#
_cell.length_a   1.000
_cell.length_b   1.000
_cell.length_c   1.000
_cell.angle_alpha   90.00
_cell.angle_beta   90.00
_cell.angle_gamma   90.00
#
_symmetry.space_group_name_H-M   'P 1'
#
loop_
_entity.id
_entity.type
_entity.pdbx_description
1 polymer ?
#
loop_
_entity_poly.entity_id
_entity_poly.type
_entity_poly.pdbx_seq_one_letter_code
_entity_poly.pdbx_strand_id
1 'polypeptide(L)'
;MKSTITSRYFLNGWPLFFLIAALTFACMIAGLVLIGTSTPEATVELIRLSVQLASPWVFIAFVTSPLQQLFPGSVSKWLARNRRYTGLSFAAGFGWQAVCIAALFALHPSYYGEQLHNTVDLIGRIASYIFLIAMTVTSFFSVRRKMRPEHWRWLHLVGIWYFWAVIWTTYAEHALSSAVRTIDVVYTVMGLLVLFLRIAGYLKFQAGQRIQKTGGLAHKSFFHNSRDGWLSVRVYPLTAVSICTGVQPLMGLPAHLFRKKF
;
A
#
# COMPACT_ATOMS: atom_id res chain seq x y z
N MET A 1 -27.55 -6.32 9.65
CA MET A 1 -27.70 -6.62 8.20
C MET A 1 -26.34 -6.98 7.59
N LYS A 2 -26.13 -8.23 7.17
CA LYS A 2 -24.98 -8.60 6.31
C LYS A 2 -25.26 -8.01 4.93
N SER A 3 -24.51 -7.00 4.47
CA SER A 3 -24.73 -6.42 3.14
C SER A 3 -24.49 -7.50 2.07
N THR A 4 -25.56 -7.87 1.36
CA THR A 4 -25.65 -8.95 0.36
C THR A 4 -24.60 -8.87 -0.75
N ILE A 5 -24.07 -7.68 -1.03
CA ILE A 5 -23.02 -7.45 -2.04
C ILE A 5 -21.69 -8.12 -1.63
N THR A 6 -21.27 -8.00 -0.35
CA THR A 6 -19.97 -8.51 0.12
C THR A 6 -19.86 -10.04 0.21
N SER A 7 -20.98 -10.74 0.01
CA SER A 7 -21.09 -12.20 0.11
C SER A 7 -21.03 -12.92 -1.24
N ARG A 8 -21.05 -12.19 -2.36
CA ARG A 8 -20.99 -12.80 -3.69
C ARG A 8 -19.61 -13.40 -3.95
N TYR A 9 -19.57 -14.64 -4.45
CA TYR A 9 -18.32 -15.37 -4.69
C TYR A 9 -17.38 -14.64 -5.67
N PHE A 10 -17.93 -14.05 -6.73
CA PHE A 10 -17.17 -13.31 -7.75
C PHE A 10 -16.52 -12.02 -7.23
N LEU A 11 -17.00 -11.49 -6.10
CA LEU A 11 -16.47 -10.27 -5.48
C LEU A 11 -15.43 -10.56 -4.40
N ASN A 12 -14.92 -11.79 -4.30
CA ASN A 12 -13.92 -12.15 -3.32
C ASN A 12 -12.83 -13.00 -3.96
N GLY A 13 -11.59 -12.87 -3.49
CA GLY A 13 -10.55 -13.79 -3.88
C GLY A 13 -10.01 -13.58 -5.30
N TRP A 14 -9.60 -14.69 -5.90
CA TRP A 14 -9.17 -14.77 -7.30
C TRP A 14 -10.23 -14.34 -8.32
N PRO A 15 -11.52 -14.71 -8.18
CA PRO A 15 -12.57 -14.21 -9.08
C PRO A 15 -12.60 -12.68 -9.21
N LEU A 16 -12.45 -11.96 -8.09
CA LEU A 16 -12.39 -10.49 -8.10
C LEU A 16 -11.18 -9.99 -8.89
N PHE A 17 -10.01 -10.59 -8.68
CA PHE A 17 -8.81 -10.26 -9.43
C PHE A 17 -9.01 -10.48 -10.94
N PHE A 18 -9.52 -11.65 -11.35
CA PHE A 18 -9.75 -11.94 -12.77
C PHE A 18 -10.79 -11.02 -13.39
N LEU A 19 -11.85 -10.66 -12.67
CA LEU A 19 -12.82 -9.68 -13.13
C LEU A 19 -12.15 -8.32 -13.40
N ILE A 20 -11.39 -7.80 -12.43
CA ILE A 20 -10.69 -6.53 -12.58
C ILE A 20 -9.64 -6.59 -13.69
N ALA A 21 -8.88 -7.68 -13.78
CA ALA A 21 -7.87 -7.88 -14.81
C ALA A 21 -8.50 -7.95 -16.21
N ALA A 22 -9.63 -8.65 -16.36
CA ALA A 22 -10.37 -8.73 -17.62
C ALA A 22 -10.96 -7.37 -18.02
N LEU A 23 -11.51 -6.60 -17.06
CA LEU A 23 -11.98 -5.24 -17.32
C LEU A 23 -10.82 -4.31 -17.72
N THR A 24 -9.68 -4.40 -17.03
CA THR A 24 -8.48 -3.63 -17.36
C THR A 24 -7.98 -3.99 -18.76
N PHE A 25 -7.94 -5.29 -19.08
CA PHE A 25 -7.59 -5.79 -20.40
C PHE A 25 -8.52 -5.24 -21.47
N ALA A 26 -9.84 -5.34 -21.29
CA ALA A 26 -10.82 -4.81 -22.23
C ALA A 26 -10.66 -3.30 -22.45
N CYS A 27 -10.42 -2.53 -21.39
CA CYS A 27 -10.15 -1.10 -21.50
C CYS A 27 -8.85 -0.80 -22.25
N MET A 28 -7.79 -1.59 -22.03
CA MET A 28 -6.52 -1.43 -22.74
C MET A 28 -6.65 -1.78 -24.23
N ILE A 29 -7.40 -2.84 -24.57
CA ILE A 29 -7.67 -3.18 -25.96
C ILE A 29 -8.54 -2.11 -26.63
N ALA A 30 -9.58 -1.62 -25.96
CA ALA A 30 -10.38 -0.51 -26.47
C ALA A 30 -9.52 0.74 -26.69
N GLY A 31 -8.66 1.08 -25.73
CA GLY A 31 -7.68 2.16 -25.87
C GLY A 31 -6.76 1.94 -27.07
N LEU A 32 -6.22 0.73 -27.25
CA LEU A 32 -5.36 0.40 -28.38
C LEU A 32 -6.06 0.58 -29.73
N VAL A 33 -7.33 0.17 -29.83
CA VAL A 33 -8.13 0.33 -31.06
C VAL A 33 -8.46 1.80 -31.35
N LEU A 34 -8.72 2.60 -30.31
CA LEU A 34 -9.15 4.00 -30.45
C LEU A 34 -7.97 4.98 -30.62
N ILE A 35 -6.85 4.74 -29.94
CA ILE A 35 -5.68 5.63 -29.89
C ILE A 35 -4.60 5.17 -30.87
N GLY A 36 -4.39 3.85 -30.99
CA GLY A 36 -3.33 3.26 -31.83
C GLY A 36 -1.92 3.41 -31.25
N THR A 37 -0.94 2.93 -32.02
CA THR A 37 0.51 3.02 -31.69
C THR A 37 1.33 3.61 -32.84
N SER A 38 0.67 4.14 -33.87
CA SER A 38 1.31 4.65 -35.09
C SER A 38 2.21 5.86 -34.85
N THR A 39 1.94 6.63 -33.78
CA THR A 39 2.74 7.78 -33.36
C THR A 39 3.27 7.59 -31.93
N PRO A 40 4.39 8.22 -31.57
CA PRO A 40 4.90 8.19 -30.20
C PRO A 40 3.90 8.73 -29.17
N GLU A 41 3.19 9.81 -29.50
CA GLU A 41 2.23 10.49 -28.62
C GLU A 41 1.06 9.57 -28.26
N ALA A 42 0.49 8.89 -29.26
CA ALA A 42 -0.53 7.86 -29.08
C ALA A 42 -0.07 6.72 -28.15
N THR A 43 1.18 6.28 -28.31
CA THR A 43 1.76 5.24 -27.45
C THR A 43 1.95 5.74 -26.01
N VAL A 44 2.36 7.00 -25.83
CA VAL A 44 2.45 7.66 -24.51
C VAL A 44 1.06 7.84 -23.88
N GLU A 45 0.02 8.09 -24.67
CA GLU A 45 -1.35 8.15 -24.19
C GLU A 45 -1.83 6.80 -23.66
N LEU A 46 -1.50 5.69 -24.33
CA LEU A 46 -1.75 4.33 -23.82
C LEU A 46 -1.01 4.05 -22.50
N ILE A 47 0.24 4.54 -22.37
CA ILE A 47 0.99 4.47 -21.10
C ILE A 47 0.20 5.20 -20.01
N ARG A 48 -0.29 6.43 -20.27
CA ARG A 48 -1.09 7.18 -19.28
C ARG A 48 -2.39 6.46 -18.93
N LEU A 49 -3.11 5.94 -19.92
CA LEU A 49 -4.33 5.18 -19.72
C LEU A 49 -4.11 3.98 -18.78
N SER A 50 -3.04 3.21 -19.00
CA SER A 50 -2.71 2.07 -18.13
C SER A 50 -2.45 2.47 -16.67
N VAL A 51 -1.74 3.59 -16.45
CA VAL A 51 -1.48 4.13 -15.10
C VAL A 51 -2.78 4.63 -14.45
N GLN A 52 -3.65 5.28 -15.21
CA GLN A 52 -4.96 5.74 -14.72
C GLN A 52 -5.84 4.56 -14.32
N LEU A 53 -5.90 3.50 -15.13
CA LEU A 53 -6.65 2.28 -14.78
C LEU A 53 -6.07 1.57 -13.54
N ALA A 54 -4.75 1.61 -13.35
CA ALA A 54 -4.07 0.94 -12.23
C ALA A 54 -4.18 1.71 -10.90
N SER A 55 -3.99 3.04 -10.93
CA SER A 55 -3.80 3.88 -9.74
C SER A 55 -4.91 3.78 -8.68
N PRO A 56 -6.21 3.69 -9.03
CA PRO A 56 -7.28 3.52 -8.04
C PRO A 56 -7.08 2.29 -7.14
N TRP A 57 -6.54 1.20 -7.68
CA TRP A 57 -6.37 -0.04 -6.94
C TRP A 57 -5.31 0.05 -5.84
N VAL A 58 -4.23 0.81 -6.07
CA VAL A 58 -3.21 1.04 -5.04
C VAL A 58 -3.71 2.01 -3.96
N PHE A 59 -4.50 3.03 -4.34
CA PHE A 59 -5.14 3.92 -3.37
C PHE A 59 -6.13 3.18 -2.47
N ILE A 60 -6.93 2.26 -3.04
CA ILE A 60 -7.80 1.37 -2.26
C ILE A 60 -6.97 0.51 -1.30
N ALA A 61 -5.89 -0.10 -1.77
CA ALA A 61 -5.01 -0.93 -0.94
C ALA A 61 -4.31 -0.13 0.18
N PHE A 62 -4.01 1.15 -0.07
CA PHE A 62 -3.42 2.08 0.87
C PHE A 62 -4.41 2.50 1.96
N VAL A 63 -5.64 2.87 1.59
CA VAL A 63 -6.67 3.35 2.51
C VAL A 63 -7.40 2.25 3.28
N THR A 64 -7.22 0.98 2.90
CA THR A 64 -7.88 -0.16 3.55
C THR A 64 -7.65 -0.22 5.06
N SER A 65 -6.42 -0.03 5.54
CA SER A 65 -6.10 -0.07 6.97
C SER A 65 -6.78 1.04 7.79
N PRO A 66 -6.66 2.34 7.43
CA PRO A 66 -7.37 3.39 8.15
C PRO A 66 -8.88 3.28 8.05
N LEU A 67 -9.46 2.81 6.94
CA LEU A 67 -10.90 2.57 6.85
C LEU A 67 -11.38 1.56 7.89
N GLN A 68 -10.61 0.51 8.17
CA GLN A 68 -10.97 -0.44 9.23
C GLN A 68 -10.92 0.18 10.63
N GLN A 69 -9.99 1.10 10.88
CA GLN A 69 -9.83 1.76 12.17
C GLN A 69 -10.91 2.82 12.39
N LEU A 70 -11.20 3.63 11.37
CA LEU A 70 -12.16 4.74 11.43
C LEU A 70 -13.60 4.23 11.35
N PHE A 71 -13.88 3.36 10.38
CA PHE A 71 -15.22 2.90 10.02
C PHE A 71 -15.29 1.36 9.97
N PRO A 72 -15.25 0.67 11.11
CA PRO A 72 -15.34 -0.79 11.15
C PRO A 72 -16.74 -1.24 10.67
N GLY A 73 -16.81 -1.82 9.48
CA GLY A 73 -18.07 -2.20 8.82
C GLY A 73 -17.88 -3.38 7.85
N SER A 74 -18.93 -3.79 7.15
CA SER A 74 -18.86 -4.90 6.18
C SER A 74 -17.90 -4.58 5.03
N VAL A 75 -17.93 -3.34 4.54
CA VAL A 75 -17.10 -2.86 3.42
C VAL A 75 -15.62 -2.82 3.80
N SER A 76 -15.26 -2.23 4.95
CA SER A 76 -13.86 -2.15 5.38
C SER A 76 -13.27 -3.53 5.72
N LYS A 77 -14.09 -4.46 6.24
CA LYS A 77 -13.71 -5.88 6.37
C LYS A 77 -13.55 -6.58 5.02
N TRP A 78 -14.43 -6.32 4.06
CA TRP A 78 -14.32 -6.87 2.70
C TRP A 78 -13.07 -6.36 1.98
N LEU A 79 -12.76 -5.07 2.07
CA LEU A 79 -11.54 -4.47 1.52
C LEU A 79 -10.28 -5.11 2.12
N ALA A 80 -10.22 -5.31 3.43
CA ALA A 80 -9.06 -5.95 4.05
C ALA A 80 -8.87 -7.40 3.64
N ARG A 81 -9.96 -8.17 3.49
CA ARG A 81 -9.89 -9.54 2.96
C ARG A 81 -9.38 -9.56 1.52
N ASN A 82 -9.76 -8.57 0.72
CA ASN A 82 -9.41 -8.48 -0.70
C ASN A 82 -8.18 -7.62 -1.00
N ARG A 83 -7.49 -7.07 0.02
CA ARG A 83 -6.36 -6.15 -0.13
C ARG A 83 -5.22 -6.71 -0.97
N ARG A 84 -4.99 -8.02 -0.89
CA ARG A 84 -4.03 -8.73 -1.75
C ARG A 84 -4.41 -8.62 -3.22
N TYR A 85 -5.68 -8.84 -3.53
CA TYR A 85 -6.19 -8.85 -4.90
C TYR A 85 -6.26 -7.45 -5.49
N THR A 86 -6.60 -6.42 -4.71
CA THR A 86 -6.49 -5.02 -5.17
C THR A 86 -5.04 -4.64 -5.47
N GLY A 87 -4.07 -5.09 -4.66
CA GLY A 87 -2.65 -4.89 -4.95
C GLY A 87 -2.17 -5.65 -6.21
N LEU A 88 -2.65 -6.87 -6.43
CA LEU A 88 -2.37 -7.62 -7.65
C LEU A 88 -3.02 -6.99 -8.88
N SER A 89 -4.23 -6.44 -8.77
CA SER A 89 -4.90 -5.69 -9.84
C SER A 89 -4.12 -4.43 -10.22
N PHE A 90 -3.57 -3.70 -9.23
CA PHE A 90 -2.63 -2.61 -9.49
C PHE A 90 -1.42 -3.09 -10.29
N ALA A 91 -0.80 -4.20 -9.87
CA ALA A 91 0.35 -4.77 -10.57
C ALA A 91 0.02 -5.21 -12.01
N ALA A 92 -1.16 -5.78 -12.25
CA ALA A 92 -1.62 -6.14 -13.59
C ALA A 92 -1.79 -4.91 -14.49
N GLY A 93 -2.37 -3.82 -13.96
CA GLY A 93 -2.50 -2.56 -14.69
C GLY A 93 -1.15 -1.90 -15.00
N PHE A 94 -0.22 -1.87 -14.04
CA PHE A 94 1.17 -1.41 -14.29
C PHE A 94 1.95 -2.35 -15.22
N GLY A 95 1.56 -3.63 -15.32
CA GLY A 95 2.06 -4.54 -16.34
C GLY A 95 1.76 -4.05 -17.75
N TRP A 96 0.55 -3.54 -17.99
CA TRP A 96 0.21 -2.91 -19.27
C TRP A 96 1.04 -1.67 -19.55
N GLN A 97 1.34 -0.87 -18.52
CA GLN A 97 2.27 0.25 -18.66
C GLN A 97 3.64 -0.20 -19.17
N ALA A 98 4.18 -1.29 -18.61
CA ALA A 98 5.46 -1.84 -19.05
C ALA A 98 5.40 -2.32 -20.52
N VAL A 99 4.30 -2.96 -20.91
CA VAL A 99 4.07 -3.38 -22.31
C VAL A 99 4.04 -2.18 -23.25
N CYS A 100 3.31 -1.11 -22.90
CA CYS A 100 3.25 0.10 -23.73
C CYS A 100 4.60 0.83 -23.79
N ILE A 101 5.39 0.84 -22.70
CA ILE A 101 6.76 1.37 -22.71
C ILE A 101 7.66 0.54 -23.63
N ALA A 102 7.56 -0.78 -23.58
CA ALA A 102 8.31 -1.66 -24.47
C ALA A 102 7.91 -1.44 -25.94
N ALA A 103 6.62 -1.23 -26.20
CA ALA A 103 6.11 -0.87 -27.53
C ALA A 103 6.64 0.49 -27.99
N LEU A 104 6.66 1.51 -27.13
CA LEU A 104 7.25 2.82 -27.44
C LEU A 104 8.73 2.68 -27.80
N PHE A 105 9.48 1.87 -27.05
CA PHE A 105 10.89 1.61 -27.32
C PHE A 105 11.11 0.88 -28.66
N ALA A 106 10.28 -0.11 -28.97
CA ALA A 106 10.41 -0.92 -30.18
C ALA A 106 9.95 -0.20 -31.46
N LEU A 107 8.86 0.58 -31.38
CA LEU A 107 8.24 1.24 -32.52
C LEU A 107 8.80 2.64 -32.77
N HIS A 108 9.22 3.35 -31.73
CA HIS A 108 9.64 4.75 -31.77
C HIS A 108 11.01 5.00 -31.10
N PRO A 109 12.09 4.29 -31.53
CA PRO A 109 13.38 4.34 -30.85
C PRO A 109 14.04 5.73 -30.87
N SER A 110 13.87 6.51 -31.94
CA SER A 110 14.39 7.89 -32.04
C SER A 110 13.76 8.82 -31.01
N TYR A 111 12.43 8.77 -30.88
CA TYR A 111 11.67 9.55 -29.91
C TYR A 111 12.05 9.22 -28.46
N TYR A 112 12.26 7.92 -28.16
CA TYR A 112 12.66 7.49 -26.83
C TYR A 112 14.07 7.97 -26.47
N GLY A 113 15.01 7.97 -27.45
CA GLY A 113 16.39 8.42 -27.25
C GLY A 113 16.49 9.89 -26.89
N GLU A 114 15.73 10.76 -27.56
CA GLU A 114 15.78 12.22 -27.34
C GLU A 114 15.15 12.67 -26.02
N GLN A 115 14.16 11.92 -25.50
CA GLN A 115 13.44 12.31 -24.28
C GLN A 115 14.00 11.71 -22.99
N LEU A 116 14.93 10.74 -23.08
CA LEU A 116 15.51 10.07 -21.92
C LEU A 116 16.73 10.77 -21.30
N HIS A 117 16.88 12.08 -21.49
CA HIS A 117 18.04 12.82 -20.99
C HIS A 117 17.97 13.21 -19.50
N ASN A 118 17.01 12.69 -18.74
CA ASN A 118 16.95 12.88 -17.28
C ASN A 118 17.24 11.58 -16.51
N THR A 119 18.44 11.47 -15.95
CA THR A 119 18.89 10.29 -15.19
C THR A 119 18.00 10.02 -13.96
N VAL A 120 17.44 11.07 -13.34
CA VAL A 120 16.60 10.93 -12.14
C VAL A 120 15.29 10.19 -12.46
N ASP A 121 14.66 10.53 -13.58
CA ASP A 121 13.42 9.89 -14.02
C ASP A 121 13.63 8.42 -14.38
N LEU A 122 14.78 8.10 -14.98
CA LEU A 122 15.15 6.71 -15.27
C LEU A 122 15.31 5.88 -13.99
N ILE A 123 16.00 6.42 -12.98
CA ILE A 123 16.18 5.76 -11.69
C ILE A 123 14.83 5.51 -11.02
N GLY A 124 13.93 6.51 -11.02
CA GLY A 124 12.58 6.38 -10.47
C GLY A 124 11.75 5.30 -11.17
N ARG A 125 11.86 5.20 -12.50
CA ARG A 125 11.18 4.14 -13.29
C ARG A 125 11.71 2.75 -12.95
N ILE A 126 13.04 2.58 -12.89
CA ILE A 126 13.66 1.29 -12.54
C ILE A 126 13.27 0.88 -11.11
N ALA A 127 13.39 1.80 -10.15
CA ALA A 127 13.01 1.57 -8.76
C ALA A 127 11.54 1.12 -8.64
N SER A 128 10.64 1.76 -9.40
CA SER A 128 9.22 1.41 -9.42
C SER A 128 9.00 -0.03 -9.87
N TYR A 129 9.66 -0.50 -10.92
CA TYR A 129 9.52 -1.89 -11.37
C TYR A 129 10.14 -2.90 -10.41
N ILE A 130 11.27 -2.58 -9.76
CA ILE A 130 11.86 -3.43 -8.72
C ILE A 130 10.89 -3.60 -7.56
N PHE A 131 10.33 -2.50 -7.04
CA PHE A 131 9.34 -2.56 -5.96
C PHE A 131 8.08 -3.31 -6.40
N LEU A 132 7.58 -3.06 -7.62
CA LEU A 132 6.39 -3.71 -8.14
C LEU A 132 6.57 -5.23 -8.19
N ILE A 133 7.67 -5.70 -8.80
CA ILE A 133 7.97 -7.12 -8.96
C ILE A 133 8.17 -7.75 -7.57
N ALA A 134 8.96 -7.13 -6.70
CA ALA A 134 9.20 -7.64 -5.36
C ALA A 134 7.90 -7.80 -4.56
N MET A 135 7.04 -6.79 -4.55
CA MET A 135 5.73 -6.85 -3.87
C MET A 135 4.79 -7.86 -4.52
N THR A 136 4.80 -7.98 -5.85
CA THR A 136 3.94 -8.92 -6.57
C THR A 136 4.33 -10.36 -6.29
N VAL A 137 5.62 -10.69 -6.41
CA VAL A 137 6.16 -12.03 -6.14
C VAL A 137 5.93 -12.42 -4.67
N THR A 138 6.17 -11.50 -3.73
CA THR A 138 5.94 -11.74 -2.29
C THR A 138 4.46 -11.73 -1.88
N SER A 139 3.54 -11.37 -2.78
CA SER A 139 2.09 -11.50 -2.55
C SER A 139 1.61 -12.94 -2.73
N PHE A 140 2.37 -13.83 -3.38
CA PHE A 140 1.99 -15.24 -3.52
C PHE A 140 2.31 -16.03 -2.24
N PHE A 141 1.38 -16.88 -1.81
CA PHE A 141 1.50 -17.64 -0.56
C PHE A 141 2.79 -18.47 -0.51
N SER A 142 3.16 -19.10 -1.62
CA SER A 142 4.35 -19.95 -1.75
C SER A 142 5.66 -19.22 -1.52
N VAL A 143 5.73 -17.93 -1.86
CA VAL A 143 6.91 -17.09 -1.62
C VAL A 143 6.84 -16.46 -0.23
N ARG A 144 5.67 -15.93 0.15
CA ARG A 144 5.44 -15.34 1.47
C ARG A 144 5.84 -16.28 2.61
N ARG A 145 5.54 -17.58 2.51
CA ARG A 145 5.90 -18.57 3.53
C ARG A 145 7.41 -18.81 3.69
N LYS A 146 8.22 -18.45 2.70
CA LYS A 146 9.68 -18.58 2.72
C LYS A 146 10.38 -17.34 3.28
N MET A 147 9.64 -16.25 3.48
CA MET A 147 10.17 -14.96 3.91
C MET A 147 9.89 -14.73 5.40
N ARG A 148 10.81 -14.05 6.10
CA ARG A 148 10.56 -13.57 7.46
C ARG A 148 9.36 -12.61 7.46
N PRO A 149 8.39 -12.76 8.38
CA PRO A 149 7.19 -11.91 8.43
C PRO A 149 7.50 -10.41 8.54
N GLU A 150 8.60 -10.06 9.21
CA GLU A 150 9.07 -8.69 9.39
C GLU A 150 9.50 -8.05 8.07
N HIS A 151 10.37 -8.72 7.30
CA HIS A 151 10.83 -8.23 6.00
C HIS A 151 9.67 -8.11 5.02
N TRP A 152 8.75 -9.07 5.02
CA TRP A 152 7.53 -9.01 4.20
C TRP A 152 6.69 -7.78 4.56
N ARG A 153 6.50 -7.52 5.86
CA ARG A 153 5.74 -6.37 6.34
C ARG A 153 6.40 -5.05 5.95
N TRP A 154 7.72 -4.93 6.11
CA TRP A 154 8.46 -3.73 5.73
C TRP A 154 8.44 -3.48 4.23
N LEU A 155 8.66 -4.52 3.41
CA LEU A 155 8.60 -4.42 1.96
C LEU A 155 7.24 -3.88 1.50
N HIS A 156 6.15 -4.47 1.99
CA HIS A 156 4.80 -4.03 1.60
C HIS A 156 4.40 -2.68 2.22
N LEU A 157 4.98 -2.28 3.35
CA LEU A 157 4.76 -0.97 3.95
C LEU A 157 5.48 0.11 3.15
N VAL A 158 6.79 -0.05 2.92
CA VAL A 158 7.61 0.89 2.14
C VAL A 158 7.05 0.98 0.72
N GLY A 159 6.79 -0.15 0.09
CA GLY A 159 6.30 -0.18 -1.28
C GLY A 159 4.93 0.48 -1.48
N ILE A 160 3.97 0.30 -0.55
CA ILE A 160 2.67 0.99 -0.67
C ILE A 160 2.79 2.51 -0.48
N TRP A 161 3.70 2.97 0.39
CA TRP A 161 3.99 4.39 0.56
C TRP A 161 4.71 4.97 -0.65
N TYR A 162 5.67 4.22 -1.21
CA TYR A 162 6.39 4.57 -2.43
C TYR A 162 5.42 4.78 -3.60
N PHE A 163 4.54 3.81 -3.88
CA PHE A 163 3.60 3.93 -5.00
C PHE A 163 2.57 5.04 -4.79
N TRP A 164 2.07 5.24 -3.57
CA TRP A 164 1.20 6.38 -3.28
C TRP A 164 1.94 7.70 -3.57
N ALA A 165 3.19 7.84 -3.11
CA ALA A 165 3.98 9.06 -3.27
C ALA A 165 4.29 9.34 -4.75
N VAL A 166 4.77 8.35 -5.50
CA VAL A 166 5.10 8.50 -6.93
C VAL A 166 3.87 8.89 -7.74
N ILE A 167 2.74 8.20 -7.54
CA ILE A 167 1.50 8.53 -8.28
C ILE A 167 1.01 9.92 -7.89
N TRP A 168 0.96 10.22 -6.58
CA TRP A 168 0.43 11.50 -6.12
C TRP A 168 1.29 12.68 -6.57
N THR A 169 2.61 12.61 -6.42
CA THR A 169 3.53 13.67 -6.85
C THR A 169 3.44 13.92 -8.34
N THR A 170 3.41 12.86 -9.16
CA THR A 170 3.24 12.97 -10.62
C THR A 170 1.96 13.74 -10.99
N TYR A 171 0.82 13.38 -10.39
CA TYR A 171 -0.44 14.05 -10.70
C TYR A 171 -0.55 15.46 -10.09
N ALA A 172 0.06 15.69 -8.91
CA ALA A 172 0.11 17.00 -8.28
C ALA A 172 0.93 17.99 -9.13
N GLU A 173 2.08 17.56 -9.65
CA GLU A 173 2.89 18.35 -10.57
C GLU A 173 2.12 18.71 -11.85
N HIS A 174 1.44 17.73 -12.47
CA HIS A 174 0.57 18.01 -13.61
C HIS A 174 -0.58 18.96 -13.28
N ALA A 175 -1.18 18.84 -12.09
CA ALA A 175 -2.27 19.72 -11.65
C ALA A 175 -1.83 21.16 -11.41
N LEU A 176 -0.55 21.39 -11.11
CA LEU A 176 0.07 22.71 -10.94
C LEU A 176 0.63 23.28 -12.25
N SER A 177 0.69 22.48 -13.31
CA SER A 177 1.20 22.90 -14.62
C SER A 177 0.18 23.73 -15.40
N SER A 178 0.65 24.48 -16.40
CA SER A 178 -0.21 25.26 -17.30
C SER A 178 -1.13 24.41 -18.19
N ALA A 179 -0.86 23.11 -18.31
CA ALA A 179 -1.61 22.15 -19.13
C ALA A 179 -2.42 21.17 -18.26
N VAL A 180 -3.09 21.68 -17.23
CA VAL A 180 -3.87 20.86 -16.30
C VAL A 180 -5.06 20.18 -17.00
N ARG A 181 -5.24 18.88 -16.72
CA ARG A 181 -6.46 18.15 -17.09
C ARG A 181 -7.27 17.84 -15.86
N THR A 182 -8.58 17.66 -16.04
CA THR A 182 -9.51 17.27 -14.96
C THR A 182 -9.03 16.04 -14.20
N ILE A 183 -8.46 15.06 -14.91
CA ILE A 183 -7.96 13.82 -14.33
C ILE A 183 -6.79 14.06 -13.36
N ASP A 184 -5.94 15.04 -13.63
CA ASP A 184 -4.78 15.36 -12.79
C ASP A 184 -5.24 15.95 -11.44
N VAL A 185 -6.26 16.82 -11.47
CA VAL A 185 -6.90 17.35 -10.25
C VAL A 185 -7.59 16.23 -9.46
N VAL A 186 -8.32 15.34 -10.14
CA VAL A 186 -9.02 14.21 -9.49
C VAL A 186 -8.04 13.31 -8.74
N TYR A 187 -6.94 12.88 -9.37
CA TYR A 187 -5.95 12.02 -8.69
C TYR A 187 -5.21 12.76 -7.57
N THR A 188 -4.95 14.05 -7.73
CA THR A 188 -4.31 14.87 -6.68
C THR A 188 -5.19 14.95 -5.44
N VAL A 189 -6.48 15.28 -5.62
CA VAL A 189 -7.46 15.34 -4.52
C VAL A 189 -7.68 13.96 -3.90
N MET A 190 -7.82 12.91 -4.71
CA MET A 190 -7.94 11.54 -4.20
C MET A 190 -6.72 11.12 -3.38
N GLY A 191 -5.50 11.44 -3.84
CA GLY A 191 -4.26 11.12 -3.13
C GLY A 191 -4.16 11.83 -1.77
N LEU A 192 -4.58 13.10 -1.70
CA LEU A 192 -4.68 13.84 -0.44
C LEU A 192 -5.75 13.26 0.49
N LEU A 193 -6.92 12.89 -0.06
CA LEU A 193 -8.01 12.30 0.71
C LEU A 193 -7.58 10.98 1.37
N VAL A 194 -6.91 10.08 0.62
CA VAL A 194 -6.45 8.81 1.19
C VAL A 194 -5.33 9.00 2.20
N LEU A 195 -4.47 10.02 2.03
CA LEU A 195 -3.47 10.40 3.03
C LEU A 195 -4.12 10.91 4.31
N PHE A 196 -5.10 11.81 4.18
CA PHE A 196 -5.86 12.35 5.30
C PHE A 196 -6.52 11.23 6.11
N LEU A 197 -7.21 10.31 5.44
CA LEU A 197 -7.82 9.13 6.09
C LEU A 197 -6.76 8.29 6.81
N ARG A 198 -5.57 8.13 6.23
CA ARG A 198 -4.48 7.37 6.83
C ARG A 198 -3.91 8.01 8.09
N ILE A 199 -3.73 9.34 8.07
CA ILE A 199 -3.32 10.10 9.25
C ILE A 199 -4.40 10.02 10.34
N ALA A 200 -5.66 10.26 9.99
CA ALA A 200 -6.79 10.18 10.92
C ALA A 200 -6.92 8.79 11.58
N GLY A 201 -6.76 7.72 10.80
CA GLY A 201 -6.76 6.34 11.33
C GLY A 201 -5.62 6.10 12.33
N TYR A 202 -4.42 6.56 12.00
CA TYR A 202 -3.25 6.46 12.89
C TYR A 202 -3.44 7.24 14.20
N LEU A 203 -3.99 8.46 14.14
CA LEU A 203 -4.31 9.26 15.32
C LEU A 203 -5.35 8.57 16.22
N LYS A 204 -6.43 8.01 15.64
CA LYS A 204 -7.44 7.26 16.39
C LYS A 204 -6.84 6.02 17.08
N PHE A 205 -5.98 5.29 16.37
CA PHE A 205 -5.30 4.12 16.92
C PHE A 205 -4.39 4.48 18.11
N GLN A 206 -3.64 5.57 18.01
CA GLN A 206 -2.83 6.07 19.12
C GLN A 206 -3.66 6.52 20.32
N ALA A 207 -4.77 7.23 20.09
CA ALA A 207 -5.66 7.66 21.16
C ALA A 207 -6.21 6.46 21.96
N GLY A 208 -6.65 5.40 21.26
CA GLY A 208 -7.11 4.17 21.89
C GLY A 208 -6.06 3.48 22.75
N GLN A 209 -4.80 3.39 22.27
CA GLN A 209 -3.71 2.83 23.06
C GLN A 209 -3.36 3.67 24.29
N ARG A 210 -3.39 5.01 24.18
CA ARG A 210 -3.15 5.90 25.32
C ARG A 210 -4.18 5.68 26.41
N ILE A 211 -5.47 5.63 26.05
CA ILE A 211 -6.58 5.39 26.98
C ILE A 211 -6.44 4.02 27.67
N GLN A 212 -6.08 2.97 26.93
CA GLN A 212 -5.87 1.63 27.51
C GLN A 212 -4.68 1.61 28.49
N LYS A 213 -3.59 2.31 28.16
CA LYS A 213 -2.41 2.40 29.02
C LYS A 213 -2.70 3.19 30.30
N THR A 214 -3.41 4.32 30.21
CA THR A 214 -3.81 5.12 31.38
C THR A 214 -4.83 4.38 32.24
N GLY A 215 -5.82 3.70 31.65
CA GLY A 215 -6.78 2.87 32.38
C GLY A 215 -6.13 1.67 33.07
N GLY A 216 -5.17 1.01 32.41
CA GLY A 216 -4.40 -0.07 32.99
C GLY A 216 -3.48 0.37 34.14
N LEU A 217 -2.94 1.59 34.08
CA LEU A 217 -2.17 2.19 35.18
C LEU A 217 -3.06 2.53 36.38
N ALA A 218 -4.23 3.14 36.16
CA ALA A 218 -5.21 3.46 37.20
C ALA A 218 -5.77 2.20 37.90
N HIS A 219 -6.01 1.13 37.14
CA HIS A 219 -6.42 -0.16 37.69
C HIS A 219 -5.33 -0.79 38.59
N LYS A 220 -4.05 -0.73 38.17
CA LYS A 220 -2.93 -1.21 38.99
C LYS A 220 -2.71 -0.36 40.25
N SER A 221 -2.87 0.97 40.19
CA SER A 221 -2.74 1.82 41.37
C SER A 221 -3.88 1.63 42.36
N PHE A 222 -5.11 1.39 41.88
CA PHE A 222 -6.25 1.07 42.73
C PHE A 222 -6.03 -0.23 43.53
N PHE A 223 -5.46 -1.27 42.91
CA PHE A 223 -5.12 -2.51 43.62
C PHE A 223 -3.90 -2.39 44.52
N HIS A 224 -2.95 -1.50 44.23
CA HIS A 224 -1.79 -1.30 45.08
C HIS A 224 -2.12 -0.49 46.35
N ASN A 225 -3.12 0.40 46.27
CA ASN A 225 -3.61 1.20 47.39
C ASN A 225 -4.64 0.47 48.28
N SER A 226 -5.10 -0.71 47.86
CA SER A 226 -6.10 -1.52 48.58
C SER A 226 -5.46 -2.77 49.19
N ARG A 227 -4.33 -2.62 49.91
CA ARG A 227 -3.71 -3.71 50.69
C ARG A 227 -4.26 -3.83 52.11
N ASP A 228 -5.57 -3.66 52.27
CA ASP A 228 -6.27 -4.09 53.47
C ASP A 228 -7.20 -5.24 53.09
N GLY A 229 -6.77 -6.46 53.45
CA GLY A 229 -7.62 -7.60 53.78
C GLY A 229 -8.61 -8.14 52.73
N TRP A 230 -8.26 -9.33 52.23
CA TRP A 230 -9.15 -10.44 51.83
C TRP A 230 -9.44 -10.71 50.34
N LEU A 231 -9.10 -11.96 50.00
CA LEU A 231 -9.66 -12.89 49.01
C LEU A 231 -9.41 -12.66 47.50
N SER A 232 -8.39 -13.39 47.05
CA SER A 232 -8.24 -14.04 45.75
C SER A 232 -9.53 -14.18 44.92
N VAL A 233 -9.54 -13.53 43.75
CA VAL A 233 -10.24 -14.05 42.58
C VAL A 233 -9.28 -14.02 41.40
N ARG A 234 -8.74 -15.19 41.08
CA ARG A 234 -7.86 -15.43 39.93
C ARG A 234 -8.75 -15.58 38.69
N VAL A 235 -8.91 -14.52 37.91
CA VAL A 235 -9.49 -14.60 36.55
C VAL A 235 -8.36 -14.50 35.54
N TYR A 236 -8.01 -15.62 34.92
CA TYR A 236 -7.26 -15.62 33.66
C TYR A 236 -8.23 -15.49 32.49
N PRO A 237 -7.92 -14.64 31.49
CA PRO A 237 -8.16 -15.05 30.12
C PRO A 237 -6.91 -14.90 29.24
N LEU A 238 -6.41 -16.06 28.82
CA LEU A 238 -5.99 -16.47 27.48
C LEU A 238 -5.56 -15.39 26.46
N THR A 239 -4.27 -15.44 26.15
CA THR A 239 -3.62 -15.14 24.85
C THR A 239 -3.84 -13.75 24.24
N ALA A 240 -3.15 -12.76 24.79
CA ALA A 240 -2.65 -11.63 24.01
C ALA A 240 -1.24 -11.98 23.49
N VAL A 241 -1.11 -12.22 22.18
CA VAL A 241 0.18 -12.30 21.50
C VAL A 241 0.85 -10.93 21.62
N SER A 242 1.79 -10.83 22.56
CA SER A 242 2.63 -9.66 22.77
C SER A 242 3.61 -9.54 21.61
N ILE A 243 3.39 -8.57 20.72
CA ILE A 243 4.45 -8.07 19.83
C ILE A 243 5.33 -7.17 20.70
N CYS A 244 6.26 -7.77 21.43
CA CYS A 244 7.39 -7.07 22.00
C CYS A 244 8.25 -6.57 20.84
N THR A 245 8.10 -5.29 20.50
CA THR A 245 9.15 -4.56 19.78
C THR A 245 10.26 -4.34 20.80
N GLY A 246 11.36 -5.07 20.63
CA GLY A 246 12.57 -4.94 21.43
C GLY A 246 13.19 -3.57 21.21
N VAL A 247 13.03 -2.70 22.20
CA VAL A 247 13.93 -1.58 22.47
C VAL A 247 14.20 -1.62 23.97
N GLN A 248 15.22 -2.38 24.37
CA GLN A 248 15.83 -2.25 25.69
C GLN A 248 17.05 -1.31 25.56
N PRO A 249 17.13 -0.23 26.37
CA PRO A 249 18.36 0.54 26.52
C PRO A 249 19.27 -0.18 27.51
N LEU A 250 20.42 -0.66 27.04
CA LEU A 250 21.48 -1.21 27.89
C LEU A 250 22.29 -0.06 28.48
N MET A 251 21.96 0.32 29.72
CA MET A 251 22.85 1.02 30.64
C MET A 251 23.31 0.01 31.70
N GLY A 252 24.64 -0.20 31.83
CA GLY A 252 25.25 -0.72 33.06
C GLY A 252 26.29 -1.84 32.92
N LEU A 253 27.57 -1.44 32.98
CA LEU A 253 28.79 -2.18 33.38
C LEU A 253 29.51 -3.15 32.38
N PRO A 254 30.85 -3.33 32.50
CA PRO A 254 31.91 -2.37 32.82
C PRO A 254 33.03 -2.35 31.76
N ALA A 255 33.82 -1.28 31.76
CA ALA A 255 35.00 -1.09 30.94
C ALA A 255 36.13 -2.06 31.35
N HIS A 256 36.33 -3.11 30.56
CA HIS A 256 37.61 -3.70 30.17
C HIS A 256 37.30 -4.96 29.36
N LEU A 257 38.06 -5.18 28.30
CA LEU A 257 38.05 -6.31 27.36
C LEU A 257 37.59 -5.93 25.95
N PHE A 258 38.47 -6.28 25.02
CA PHE A 258 38.38 -6.13 23.55
C PHE A 258 38.91 -4.82 22.95
N ARG A 259 40.16 -4.59 23.33
CA ARG A 259 41.28 -4.25 22.44
C ARG A 259 41.26 -5.06 21.12
N LYS A 260 41.64 -4.38 20.03
CA LYS A 260 42.20 -4.86 18.74
C LYS A 260 41.25 -5.09 17.56
N LYS A 261 41.47 -4.23 16.54
CA LYS A 261 41.66 -4.51 15.10
C LYS A 261 40.69 -5.51 14.46
N PHE A 262 39.76 -5.04 13.64
CA PHE A 262 39.90 -4.82 12.19
C PHE A 262 38.75 -3.92 11.73
#